data_AF-A0A919UDE1-F1
#
_entry.id   AF-A0A919UDE1-F1
#
_cell.length_a   1.000
_cell.length_b   1.000
_cell.length_c   1.000
_cell.angle_alpha   90.00
_cell.angle_beta   90.00
_cell.angle_gamma   90.00
#
_symmetry.space_group_name_H-M   'P 1'
#
loop_
_entity.id
_entity.type
_entity.pdbx_description
1 polymer ?
#
loop_
_entity_poly.entity_id
_entity_poly.type
_entity_poly.pdbx_seq_one_letter_code
_entity_poly.pdbx_strand_id
1 'polypeptide(L)'
;MSVARERLERWLQTRDERLSGLPWLRTETHAGRTVRFVADEILVQDSGTAIAHRTLAGLGHRTSEIAEDEPSAGLRRLRTSGLDVSAAVRRLRGQLPQGSVVGPNHVFMSTPHEHGGPFGPPVAVDAPPAKLTPSKPAEASGTTSPVRVVVMDTGIWLDSPLPAGCYTATPENHETVLDGDADGMLDSDVGHANFIAGVVAQDTAGAQVRIVKILDSFGVCTEADLAVAITGLTDTDVLNLSLGGFSVGDLPPAALSAALQTFLSGGDRVVVAAAGNNGIADRPFWPAAFSTAGGTAGWAAQVVAVAAHDGTAICEWSNTGPWVSVAAPGADIVSTYINHELFASGWAAWSGTSFATPKVVAAIVDRVATAGSVTAAAAAVRAEAQGNPLGGYPALR
;
A
#
# COMPACT_ATOMS: atom_id res chain seq x y z
N MET A 1 -25.62 -16.68 16.95
CA MET A 1 -24.71 -15.72 16.28
C MET A 1 -23.63 -16.57 15.62
N SER A 2 -23.37 -16.42 14.31
CA SER A 2 -22.63 -17.41 13.53
C SER A 2 -21.12 -17.38 13.79
N VAL A 3 -20.45 -18.53 13.62
CA VAL A 3 -18.99 -18.73 13.75
C VAL A 3 -18.17 -17.68 12.96
N ALA A 4 -18.70 -17.20 11.84
CA ALA A 4 -18.07 -16.16 11.03
C ALA A 4 -17.95 -14.80 11.75
N ARG A 5 -18.95 -14.43 12.56
CA ARG A 5 -18.94 -13.15 13.31
C ARG A 5 -17.93 -13.19 14.45
N GLU A 6 -17.88 -14.30 15.17
CA GLU A 6 -16.91 -14.51 16.27
C GLU A 6 -15.46 -14.58 15.78
N ARG A 7 -15.22 -15.12 14.57
CA ARG A 7 -13.90 -15.11 13.94
C ARG A 7 -13.48 -13.69 13.57
N LEU A 8 -14.38 -12.89 13.01
CA LEU A 8 -14.13 -11.49 12.68
C LEU A 8 -13.87 -10.63 13.94
N GLU A 9 -14.70 -10.77 14.98
CA GLU A 9 -14.54 -10.02 16.23
C GLU A 9 -13.18 -10.31 16.89
N ARG A 10 -12.77 -11.58 16.95
CA ARG A 10 -11.45 -11.96 17.47
C ARG A 10 -10.30 -11.42 16.63
N TRP A 11 -10.38 -11.54 15.31
CA TRP A 11 -9.35 -11.01 14.41
C TRP A 11 -9.17 -9.48 14.58
N LEU A 12 -10.27 -8.74 14.73
CA LEU A 12 -10.23 -7.30 15.01
C LEU A 12 -9.62 -7.00 16.38
N GLN A 13 -9.98 -7.78 17.40
CA GLN A 13 -9.47 -7.62 18.75
C GLN A 13 -7.95 -7.86 18.82
N THR A 14 -7.44 -8.98 18.30
CA THR A 14 -6.00 -9.29 18.27
C THR A 14 -5.22 -8.15 17.60
N ARG A 15 -5.71 -7.66 16.46
CA ARG A 15 -5.07 -6.55 15.75
C ARG A 15 -5.06 -5.25 16.56
N ASP A 16 -6.17 -4.88 17.19
CA ASP A 16 -6.24 -3.65 17.99
C ASP A 16 -5.37 -3.74 19.26
N GLU A 17 -5.37 -4.90 19.94
CA GLU A 17 -4.49 -5.19 21.07
C GLU A 17 -3.01 -5.10 20.67
N ARG A 18 -2.66 -5.68 19.52
CA ARG A 18 -1.30 -5.58 18.98
C ARG A 18 -0.91 -4.14 18.70
N LEU A 19 -1.70 -3.41 17.91
CA LEU A 19 -1.38 -2.03 17.53
C LEU A 19 -1.31 -1.11 18.75
N SER A 20 -2.25 -1.22 19.68
CA SER A 20 -2.24 -0.45 20.94
C SER A 20 -1.06 -0.81 21.85
N GLY A 21 -0.55 -2.04 21.75
CA GLY A 21 0.62 -2.52 22.48
C GLY A 21 1.97 -2.09 21.90
N LEU A 22 2.03 -1.51 20.70
CA LEU A 22 3.29 -1.08 20.08
C LEU A 22 3.80 0.22 20.73
N PRO A 23 4.92 0.20 21.49
CA PRO A 23 5.37 1.38 22.24
C PRO A 23 5.87 2.51 21.33
N TRP A 24 6.27 2.16 20.11
CA TRP A 24 6.72 3.10 19.07
C TRP A 24 5.57 3.62 18.22
N LEU A 25 4.35 3.09 18.31
CA LEU A 25 3.21 3.55 17.53
C LEU A 25 2.47 4.65 18.31
N ARG A 26 2.09 5.71 17.62
CA ARG A 26 1.14 6.70 18.12
C ARG A 26 -0.07 6.70 17.23
N THR A 27 -1.24 6.70 17.86
CA THR A 27 -2.53 6.85 17.18
C THR A 27 -3.17 8.13 17.69
N GLU A 28 -3.35 9.10 16.81
CA GLU A 28 -4.09 10.33 17.11
C GLU A 28 -5.46 10.26 16.46
N THR A 29 -6.50 10.63 17.21
CA THR A 29 -7.86 10.77 16.69
C THR A 29 -8.34 12.19 16.94
N HIS A 30 -8.64 12.92 15.86
CA HIS A 30 -9.22 14.26 15.95
C HIS A 30 -10.49 14.33 15.09
N ALA A 31 -11.64 14.66 15.70
CA ALA A 31 -12.93 14.72 15.01
C ALA A 31 -13.26 13.44 14.20
N GLY A 32 -12.98 12.26 14.76
CA GLY A 32 -13.21 10.96 14.11
C GLY A 32 -12.17 10.60 13.04
N ARG A 33 -11.11 11.39 12.88
CA ARG A 33 -10.02 11.14 11.94
C ARG A 33 -8.83 10.49 12.65
N THR A 34 -8.72 9.18 12.52
CA THR A 34 -7.57 8.41 13.01
C THR A 34 -6.38 8.61 12.07
N VAL A 35 -5.20 8.80 12.65
CA VAL A 35 -3.90 8.83 11.96
C VAL A 35 -2.88 8.11 12.82
N ARG A 36 -1.94 7.40 12.18
CA ARG A 36 -0.85 6.72 12.87
C ARG A 36 0.52 7.19 12.40
N PHE A 37 1.44 7.29 13.34
CA PHE A 37 2.83 7.68 13.08
C PHE A 37 3.74 7.13 14.18
N VAL A 38 5.04 7.12 13.90
CA VAL A 38 6.08 6.69 14.84
C VAL A 38 6.21 7.72 15.96
N ALA A 39 6.21 7.22 17.19
CA ALA A 39 6.41 7.98 18.41
C ALA A 39 7.74 8.73 18.39
N ASP A 40 7.73 9.92 18.97
CA ASP A 40 8.95 10.63 19.36
C ASP A 40 9.87 10.99 18.17
N GLU A 41 9.34 10.99 16.94
CA GLU A 41 10.12 11.08 15.70
C GLU A 41 9.48 12.00 14.66
N ILE A 42 10.33 12.77 13.96
CA ILE A 42 9.94 13.56 12.79
C ILE A 42 10.89 13.31 11.61
N LEU A 43 10.35 13.44 10.41
CA LEU A 43 11.09 13.44 9.15
C LEU A 43 11.21 14.87 8.63
N VAL A 44 12.41 15.23 8.16
CA VAL A 44 12.72 16.57 7.63
C VAL A 44 13.79 16.46 6.55
N GLN A 45 13.67 17.24 5.48
CA GLN A 45 14.72 17.36 4.47
C GLN A 45 16.02 17.93 5.07
N ASP A 46 17.19 17.52 4.59
CA ASP A 46 18.50 18.02 5.03
C ASP A 46 18.58 19.54 5.19
N SER A 47 18.00 20.30 4.25
CA SER A 47 18.01 21.76 4.26
C SER A 47 17.21 22.36 5.44
N GLY A 48 16.25 21.62 5.99
CA GLY A 48 15.42 22.03 7.13
C GLY A 48 15.97 21.62 8.50
N THR A 49 17.00 20.77 8.55
CA THR A 49 17.46 20.13 9.79
C THR A 49 17.93 21.11 10.85
N ALA A 50 18.64 22.17 10.46
CA ALA A 50 19.07 23.20 11.41
C ALA A 50 17.89 23.95 12.04
N ILE A 51 16.79 24.15 11.30
CA ILE A 51 15.55 24.75 11.80
C ILE A 51 14.82 23.75 12.71
N ALA A 52 14.83 22.46 12.36
CA ALA A 52 14.28 21.38 13.17
C ALA A 52 14.92 21.33 14.56
N HIS A 53 16.25 21.29 14.65
CA HIS A 53 16.98 21.32 15.92
C HIS A 53 16.62 22.53 16.79
N ARG A 54 16.57 23.73 16.21
CA ARG A 54 16.18 24.94 16.95
C ARG A 54 14.73 24.89 17.42
N THR A 55 13.84 24.30 16.63
CA THR A 55 12.43 24.16 16.99
C THR A 55 12.26 23.20 18.15
N LEU A 56 12.89 22.02 18.08
CA LEU A 56 12.86 21.03 19.16
C LEU A 56 13.48 21.59 20.45
N ALA A 57 14.59 22.34 20.35
CA ALA A 57 15.15 23.06 21.48
C ALA A 57 14.19 24.09 22.08
N GLY A 58 13.48 24.85 21.24
CA GLY A 58 12.45 25.79 21.66
C GLY A 58 11.20 25.13 22.28
N LEU A 59 10.99 23.83 22.04
CA LEU A 59 9.96 23.01 22.68
C LEU A 59 10.45 22.34 23.98
N GLY A 60 11.70 22.59 24.38
CA GLY A 60 12.26 22.11 25.65
C GLY A 60 13.13 20.85 25.55
N HIS A 61 13.38 20.33 24.35
CA HIS A 61 14.27 19.17 24.16
C HIS A 61 15.74 19.60 24.14
N ARG A 62 16.61 18.92 24.90
CA ARG A 62 18.05 19.22 24.88
C ARG A 62 18.66 18.76 23.56
N THR A 63 19.44 19.61 22.90
CA THR A 63 20.09 19.26 21.61
C THR A 63 20.97 18.02 21.71
N SER A 64 21.62 17.78 22.84
CA SER A 64 22.43 16.58 23.09
C SER A 64 21.62 15.27 23.17
N GLU A 65 20.28 15.36 23.26
CA GLU A 65 19.35 14.23 23.38
C GLU A 65 18.49 14.04 22.13
N ILE A 66 18.70 14.88 21.11
CA ILE A 66 18.07 14.70 19.81
C ILE A 66 18.97 13.77 19.02
N ALA A 67 18.54 12.52 18.88
CA ALA A 67 19.20 11.57 18.01
C ALA A 67 18.84 11.88 16.56
N GLU A 68 19.82 11.74 15.67
CA GLU A 68 19.65 12.05 14.25
C GLU A 68 20.29 10.95 13.40
N ASP A 69 19.56 10.50 12.38
CA ASP A 69 20.10 9.68 11.29
C ASP A 69 19.56 10.13 9.93
N GLU A 70 20.08 9.51 8.87
CA GLU A 70 19.72 9.77 7.47
C GLU A 70 19.17 8.46 6.88
N PRO A 71 17.84 8.24 6.88
CA PRO A 71 17.26 7.02 6.32
C PRO A 71 17.52 6.86 4.82
N SER A 72 17.51 7.96 4.08
CA SER A 72 17.85 8.04 2.65
C SER A 72 18.54 9.36 2.37
N ALA A 73 19.35 9.41 1.30
CA ALA A 73 20.03 10.62 0.87
C ALA A 73 19.11 11.85 0.87
N GLY A 74 19.42 12.86 1.68
CA GLY A 74 18.67 14.12 1.75
C GLY A 74 17.42 14.12 2.65
N LEU A 75 17.13 13.01 3.33
CA LEU A 75 16.06 12.88 4.33
C LEU A 75 16.68 12.63 5.70
N ARG A 76 16.35 13.47 6.68
CA ARG A 76 16.79 13.32 8.07
C ARG A 76 15.65 12.90 8.96
N ARG A 77 16.00 12.12 9.96
CA ARG A 77 15.09 11.62 10.98
C ARG A 77 15.60 12.05 12.34
N LEU A 78 14.81 12.87 13.03
CA LEU A 78 15.14 13.39 14.35
C LEU A 78 14.24 12.73 15.38
N ARG A 79 14.85 12.20 16.45
CA ARG A 79 14.15 11.50 17.53
C ARG A 79 14.51 12.09 18.88
N THR A 80 13.50 12.30 19.72
CA THR A 80 13.71 12.72 21.11
C THR A 80 12.52 12.33 21.98
N SER A 81 12.80 11.79 23.17
CA SER A 81 11.78 11.23 24.05
C SER A 81 10.76 12.28 24.51
N GLY A 82 9.47 11.91 24.49
CA GLY A 82 8.37 12.76 24.92
C GLY A 82 8.01 13.87 23.93
N LEU A 83 8.37 13.72 22.65
CA LEU A 83 8.08 14.71 21.63
C LEU A 83 6.60 14.67 21.25
N ASP A 84 5.93 15.83 21.38
CA ASP A 84 4.66 16.08 20.70
C ASP A 84 4.93 16.28 19.20
N VAL A 85 4.92 15.16 18.47
CA VAL A 85 5.21 15.09 17.03
C VAL A 85 4.30 16.03 16.24
N SER A 86 3.00 15.98 16.51
CA SER A 86 1.99 16.80 15.83
C SER A 86 2.22 18.30 16.07
N ALA A 87 2.53 18.73 17.30
CA ALA A 87 2.86 20.12 17.59
C ALA A 87 4.19 20.56 16.95
N ALA A 88 5.22 19.72 17.01
CA ALA A 88 6.53 20.00 16.41
C ALA A 88 6.43 20.18 14.89
N VAL A 89 5.73 19.26 14.21
CA VAL A 89 5.50 19.34 12.76
C VAL A 89 4.70 20.58 12.39
N ARG A 90 3.62 20.91 13.12
CA ARG A 90 2.85 22.15 12.87
C ARG A 90 3.73 23.38 12.98
N ARG A 91 4.59 23.45 14.00
CA ARG A 91 5.52 24.58 14.19
C ARG A 91 6.56 24.65 13.09
N LEU A 92 7.12 23.52 12.66
CA LEU A 92 8.11 23.47 11.58
C LEU A 92 7.54 23.89 10.23
N ARG A 93 6.34 23.44 9.90
CA ARG A 93 5.64 23.84 8.67
C ARG A 93 5.42 25.36 8.58
N GLY A 94 5.28 26.04 9.73
CA GLY A 94 5.18 27.50 9.78
C GLY A 94 6.51 28.25 9.69
N GLN A 95 7.65 27.55 9.79
CA GLN A 95 9.00 28.15 9.74
C GLN A 95 9.77 27.81 8.46
N LEU A 96 9.43 26.70 7.82
CA LEU A 96 10.05 26.25 6.59
C LEU A 96 9.32 26.82 5.36
N PRO A 97 10.02 26.97 4.22
CA PRO A 97 9.38 27.30 2.95
C PRO A 97 8.23 26.35 2.62
N GLN A 98 7.22 26.87 1.92
CA GLN A 98 6.14 26.03 1.42
C GLN A 98 6.70 24.93 0.51
N GLY A 99 6.26 23.69 0.72
CA GLY A 99 6.72 22.52 -0.03
C GLY A 99 7.98 21.84 0.52
N SER A 100 8.60 22.35 1.59
CA SER A 100 9.66 21.61 2.28
C SER A 100 9.17 20.27 2.81
N VAL A 101 9.99 19.23 2.68
CA VAL A 101 9.68 17.90 3.22
C VAL A 101 9.79 17.96 4.74
N VAL A 102 8.64 17.97 5.42
CA VAL A 102 8.54 17.87 6.88
C VAL A 102 7.22 17.23 7.32
N GLY A 103 7.32 16.25 8.22
CA GLY A 103 6.16 15.54 8.74
C GLY A 103 6.50 14.55 9.85
N PRO A 104 5.48 13.94 10.46
CA PRO A 104 5.66 12.69 11.21
C PRO A 104 6.25 11.62 10.28
N ASN A 105 6.91 10.61 10.83
CA ASN A 105 7.09 9.35 10.13
C ASN A 105 5.76 8.57 10.21
N HIS A 106 4.88 8.70 9.22
CA HIS A 106 3.58 8.05 9.25
C HIS A 106 3.70 6.53 9.22
N VAL A 107 2.65 5.83 9.63
CA VAL A 107 2.57 4.38 9.58
C VAL A 107 1.49 3.98 8.57
N PHE A 108 1.85 3.14 7.62
CA PHE A 108 0.97 2.62 6.58
C PHE A 108 0.68 1.14 6.82
N MET A 109 -0.44 0.67 6.27
CA MET A 109 -0.89 -0.70 6.45
C MET A 109 -1.45 -1.30 5.16
N SER A 110 -1.40 -2.62 4.97
CA SER A 110 -2.02 -3.36 3.82
C SER A 110 -3.55 -3.31 3.75
N THR A 111 -4.19 -2.58 4.67
CA THR A 111 -5.64 -2.32 4.71
C THR A 111 -6.52 -3.57 4.61
N PRO A 112 -6.78 -4.27 5.72
CA PRO A 112 -8.05 -5.00 5.80
C PRO A 112 -8.86 -4.75 7.08
N HIS A 113 -8.64 -3.62 7.80
CA HIS A 113 -9.68 -2.75 8.42
C HIS A 113 -9.27 -1.93 9.67
N GLU A 114 -10.04 -0.86 9.92
CA GLU A 114 -10.17 -0.16 11.21
C GLU A 114 -11.60 -0.20 11.81
N HIS A 115 -12.68 -0.50 11.06
CA HIS A 115 -14.08 -0.52 11.59
C HIS A 115 -14.99 -1.58 10.94
N GLY A 116 -15.71 -2.39 11.73
CA GLY A 116 -16.35 -3.67 11.34
C GLY A 116 -17.54 -3.66 10.35
N GLY A 117 -17.68 -4.80 9.64
CA GLY A 117 -18.60 -5.12 8.53
C GLY A 117 -18.06 -6.29 7.67
N PRO A 118 -18.74 -6.77 6.61
CA PRO A 118 -18.41 -8.05 5.94
C PRO A 118 -17.24 -7.92 4.94
N PHE A 119 -16.00 -8.07 5.43
CA PHE A 119 -14.72 -7.88 4.69
C PHE A 119 -13.51 -8.37 5.50
N GLY A 120 -13.74 -9.41 6.32
CA GLY A 120 -12.84 -9.90 7.37
C GLY A 120 -11.66 -10.77 6.91
N PRO A 121 -11.20 -11.70 7.77
CA PRO A 121 -10.06 -12.55 7.44
C PRO A 121 -10.35 -13.43 6.21
N PRO A 122 -9.30 -13.89 5.50
CA PRO A 122 -9.46 -14.76 4.35
C PRO A 122 -10.28 -16.03 4.68
N VAL A 123 -11.11 -16.44 3.73
CA VAL A 123 -11.98 -17.62 3.84
C VAL A 123 -11.46 -18.70 2.92
N ALA A 124 -11.24 -19.91 3.44
CA ALA A 124 -10.75 -21.02 2.62
C ALA A 124 -11.73 -21.38 1.49
N VAL A 125 -11.18 -21.75 0.33
CA VAL A 125 -11.96 -22.16 -0.84
C VAL A 125 -11.49 -23.53 -1.30
N ASP A 126 -12.42 -24.47 -1.45
CA ASP A 126 -12.09 -25.86 -1.83
C ASP A 126 -11.76 -26.03 -3.32
N ALA A 127 -12.30 -25.16 -4.18
CA ALA A 127 -12.16 -25.26 -5.63
C ALA A 127 -11.53 -23.99 -6.23
N PRO A 128 -10.31 -24.06 -6.78
CA PRO A 128 -9.62 -22.88 -7.30
C PRO A 128 -10.27 -22.35 -8.60
N PRO A 129 -10.31 -21.01 -8.80
CA PRO A 129 -10.84 -20.36 -9.99
C PRO A 129 -9.84 -20.48 -11.14
N ALA A 130 -9.94 -21.54 -11.94
CA ALA A 130 -9.20 -21.67 -13.21
C ALA A 130 -7.66 -21.48 -13.11
N LYS A 131 -7.01 -21.38 -14.27
CA LYS A 131 -5.57 -21.67 -14.46
C LYS A 131 -4.70 -20.45 -14.13
N LEU A 132 -3.70 -20.64 -13.26
CA LEU A 132 -2.61 -19.70 -13.07
C LEU A 132 -1.74 -19.67 -14.34
N THR A 133 -1.43 -18.47 -14.83
CA THR A 133 -0.62 -18.30 -16.04
C THR A 133 0.77 -17.82 -15.65
N PRO A 134 1.81 -18.68 -15.74
CA PRO A 134 3.18 -18.23 -15.53
C PRO A 134 3.56 -17.10 -16.48
N SER A 135 4.44 -16.21 -16.00
CA SER A 135 4.99 -15.14 -16.83
C SER A 135 5.65 -15.72 -18.08
N LYS A 136 5.38 -15.14 -19.27
CA LYS A 136 6.05 -15.60 -20.50
C LYS A 136 7.53 -15.20 -20.44
N PRO A 137 8.47 -16.14 -20.67
CA PRO A 137 9.87 -15.79 -20.84
C PRO A 137 10.04 -14.81 -22.01
N ALA A 138 10.93 -13.83 -21.86
CA ALA A 138 11.19 -12.79 -22.87
C ALA A 138 11.53 -13.37 -24.26
N GLU A 139 12.07 -14.59 -24.33
CA GLU A 139 12.45 -15.26 -25.58
C GLU A 139 11.28 -15.93 -26.33
N ALA A 140 10.14 -16.18 -25.67
CA ALA A 140 8.99 -16.85 -26.28
C ALA A 140 7.98 -15.89 -26.93
N SER A 141 8.03 -14.60 -26.60
CA SER A 141 7.19 -13.54 -27.15
C SER A 141 7.99 -12.73 -28.16
N GLY A 142 8.05 -13.20 -29.41
CA GLY A 142 8.87 -12.61 -30.48
C GLY A 142 8.56 -11.16 -30.89
N THR A 143 8.02 -10.30 -30.02
CA THR A 143 7.84 -8.86 -30.29
C THR A 143 7.87 -7.90 -29.08
N THR A 144 7.76 -8.31 -27.80
CA THR A 144 7.83 -7.37 -26.64
C THR A 144 8.38 -8.03 -25.37
N SER A 145 9.32 -7.37 -24.67
CA SER A 145 9.77 -7.76 -23.32
C SER A 145 8.60 -7.73 -22.32
N PRO A 146 8.57 -8.61 -21.29
CA PRO A 146 7.53 -8.58 -20.26
C PRO A 146 7.58 -7.27 -19.46
N VAL A 147 6.42 -6.82 -18.99
CA VAL A 147 6.29 -5.59 -18.18
C VAL A 147 6.74 -5.89 -16.76
N ARG A 148 7.67 -5.10 -16.21
CA ARG A 148 8.23 -5.32 -14.87
C ARG A 148 7.28 -4.75 -13.82
N VAL A 149 6.68 -5.64 -13.05
CA VAL A 149 5.74 -5.30 -11.98
C VAL A 149 6.42 -5.54 -10.64
N VAL A 150 6.50 -4.51 -9.80
CA VAL A 150 6.90 -4.68 -8.40
C VAL A 150 5.67 -4.65 -7.52
N VAL A 151 5.55 -5.65 -6.66
CA VAL A 151 4.56 -5.69 -5.57
C VAL A 151 5.32 -5.43 -4.27
N MET A 152 5.11 -4.24 -3.68
CA MET A 152 5.62 -3.90 -2.35
C MET A 152 4.53 -4.20 -1.33
N ASP A 153 4.74 -5.27 -0.56
CA ASP A 153 3.71 -5.84 0.29
C ASP A 153 4.35 -6.63 1.46
N THR A 154 3.68 -7.65 1.99
CA THR A 154 4.31 -8.63 2.88
C THR A 154 5.39 -9.43 2.14
N GLY A 155 6.14 -10.25 2.87
CA GLY A 155 6.95 -11.27 2.22
C GLY A 155 6.09 -12.31 1.51
N ILE A 156 6.67 -12.96 0.49
CA ILE A 156 6.03 -14.08 -0.20
C ILE A 156 6.28 -15.38 0.55
N TRP A 157 5.24 -16.19 0.72
CA TRP A 157 5.35 -17.54 1.27
C TRP A 157 5.70 -18.52 0.16
N LEU A 158 6.77 -19.28 0.38
CA LEU A 158 7.20 -20.32 -0.57
C LEU A 158 6.26 -21.53 -0.57
N ASP A 159 5.68 -21.87 0.58
CA ASP A 159 4.73 -22.97 0.70
C ASP A 159 3.32 -22.51 0.33
N SER A 160 3.04 -22.53 -0.97
CA SER A 160 1.84 -21.98 -1.59
C SER A 160 1.56 -22.65 -2.93
N PRO A 161 0.29 -22.68 -3.41
CA PRO A 161 -0.03 -23.15 -4.75
C PRO A 161 0.39 -22.17 -5.86
N LEU A 162 0.88 -20.97 -5.53
CA LEU A 162 1.41 -20.01 -6.51
C LEU A 162 2.71 -20.56 -7.15
N PRO A 163 2.73 -20.82 -8.47
CA PRO A 163 3.91 -21.39 -9.12
C PRO A 163 5.11 -20.44 -9.03
N ALA A 164 6.29 -20.97 -8.74
CA ALA A 164 7.53 -20.20 -8.63
C ALA A 164 7.88 -19.39 -9.91
N GLY A 165 7.36 -19.77 -11.08
CA GLY A 165 7.52 -19.00 -12.33
C GLY A 165 6.62 -17.76 -12.45
N CYS A 166 5.72 -17.51 -11.49
CA CYS A 166 4.84 -16.34 -11.50
C CYS A 166 5.45 -15.11 -10.83
N TYR A 167 6.53 -15.27 -10.05
CA TYR A 167 7.16 -14.17 -9.33
C TYR A 167 8.66 -14.37 -9.18
N THR A 168 9.35 -13.31 -8.77
CA THR A 168 10.73 -13.36 -8.30
C THR A 168 10.81 -12.71 -6.92
N ALA A 169 11.63 -13.27 -6.03
CA ALA A 169 11.89 -12.74 -4.70
C ALA A 169 13.31 -13.17 -4.28
N THR A 170 14.02 -12.27 -3.61
CA THR A 170 15.26 -12.63 -2.91
C THR A 170 14.94 -13.21 -1.53
N PRO A 171 15.87 -13.92 -0.86
CA PRO A 171 15.59 -14.58 0.42
C PRO A 171 15.00 -13.68 1.51
N GLU A 172 15.42 -12.42 1.57
CA GLU A 172 14.91 -11.42 2.51
C GLU A 172 13.46 -10.98 2.23
N ASN A 173 12.96 -11.24 1.02
CA ASN A 173 11.59 -10.97 0.62
C ASN A 173 10.66 -12.17 0.82
N HIS A 174 11.15 -13.26 1.41
CA HIS A 174 10.32 -14.38 1.83
C HIS A 174 9.72 -14.14 3.21
N GLU A 175 8.49 -14.58 3.41
CA GLU A 175 7.84 -14.59 4.73
C GLU A 175 7.95 -15.97 5.38
N THR A 176 8.15 -15.97 6.70
CA THR A 176 8.24 -17.18 7.52
C THR A 176 7.52 -17.07 8.86
N VAL A 177 6.97 -15.89 9.19
CA VAL A 177 6.28 -15.63 10.46
C VAL A 177 4.76 -15.78 10.27
N LEU A 178 4.18 -16.84 10.85
CA LEU A 178 2.73 -17.10 10.82
C LEU A 178 1.97 -16.43 11.98
N ASP A 179 2.60 -16.40 13.15
CA ASP A 179 2.03 -15.95 14.42
C ASP A 179 3.16 -15.23 15.17
N GLY A 180 3.27 -13.92 14.96
CA GLY A 180 4.38 -13.10 15.43
C GLY A 180 4.28 -12.71 16.89
N ASP A 181 3.07 -12.73 17.47
CA ASP A 181 2.81 -12.41 18.87
C ASP A 181 2.57 -13.64 19.76
N ALA A 182 2.55 -14.83 19.16
CA ALA A 182 2.37 -16.13 19.80
C ALA A 182 1.01 -16.28 20.51
N ASP A 183 -0.05 -15.69 19.95
CA ASP A 183 -1.41 -15.80 20.46
C ASP A 183 -2.14 -17.10 20.02
N GLY A 184 -1.50 -17.88 19.14
CA GLY A 184 -2.02 -19.13 18.59
C GLY A 184 -2.93 -18.95 17.37
N MET A 185 -3.01 -17.73 16.83
CA MET A 185 -3.75 -17.39 15.61
C MET A 185 -2.78 -16.98 14.50
N LEU A 186 -3.26 -17.04 13.25
CA LEU A 186 -2.52 -16.45 12.14
C LEU A 186 -2.56 -14.92 12.24
N ASP A 187 -1.41 -14.27 12.04
CA ASP A 187 -1.33 -12.81 11.94
C ASP A 187 -2.20 -12.29 10.79
N SER A 188 -2.61 -11.02 10.89
CA SER A 188 -3.69 -10.47 10.08
C SER A 188 -3.45 -10.44 8.58
N ASP A 189 -2.18 -10.40 8.16
CA ASP A 189 -1.77 -10.18 6.77
C ASP A 189 -0.93 -11.33 6.21
N VAL A 190 -0.89 -12.48 6.90
CA VAL A 190 -0.32 -13.72 6.37
C VAL A 190 -0.89 -13.98 4.97
N GLY A 191 -0.03 -14.30 4.00
CA GLY A 191 -0.41 -14.63 2.63
C GLY A 191 -0.92 -13.47 1.76
N HIS A 192 -0.86 -12.21 2.21
CA HIS A 192 -1.34 -11.06 1.42
C HIS A 192 -0.59 -10.88 0.10
N ALA A 193 0.76 -10.95 0.11
CA ALA A 193 1.55 -10.92 -1.12
C ALA A 193 1.27 -12.10 -2.07
N ASN A 194 1.05 -13.31 -1.51
CA ASN A 194 0.67 -14.49 -2.29
C ASN A 194 -0.66 -14.29 -3.00
N PHE A 195 -1.61 -13.67 -2.30
CA PHE A 195 -2.93 -13.36 -2.83
C PHE A 195 -2.85 -12.39 -4.00
N ILE A 196 -2.12 -11.28 -3.82
CA ILE A 196 -1.92 -10.24 -4.84
C ILE A 196 -1.21 -10.82 -6.08
N ALA A 197 -0.11 -11.54 -5.88
CA ALA A 197 0.64 -12.15 -6.98
C ALA A 197 -0.22 -13.17 -7.74
N GLY A 198 -1.06 -13.93 -7.03
CA GLY A 198 -2.03 -14.84 -7.63
C GLY A 198 -3.07 -14.11 -8.49
N VAL A 199 -3.59 -12.96 -8.06
CA VAL A 199 -4.54 -12.16 -8.85
C VAL A 199 -3.87 -11.68 -10.14
N VAL A 200 -2.64 -11.17 -10.07
CA VAL A 200 -1.89 -10.77 -11.27
C VAL A 200 -1.70 -11.95 -12.23
N ALA A 201 -1.29 -13.12 -11.71
CA ALA A 201 -1.03 -14.32 -12.52
C ALA A 201 -2.30 -14.99 -13.11
N GLN A 202 -3.47 -14.72 -12.54
CA GLN A 202 -4.76 -15.14 -13.11
C GLN A 202 -5.17 -14.22 -14.26
N ASP A 203 -4.94 -12.92 -14.12
CA ASP A 203 -5.49 -11.92 -15.03
C ASP A 203 -4.54 -11.60 -16.21
N THR A 204 -3.22 -11.81 -16.08
CA THR A 204 -2.26 -11.58 -17.19
C THR A 204 -1.05 -12.53 -17.19
N ALA A 205 -0.53 -12.81 -18.39
CA ALA A 205 0.74 -13.52 -18.60
C ALA A 205 1.90 -12.58 -18.98
N GLY A 206 1.63 -11.28 -19.16
CA GLY A 206 2.58 -10.29 -19.64
C GLY A 206 3.41 -9.64 -18.53
N ALA A 207 3.09 -9.93 -17.28
CA ALA A 207 3.75 -9.35 -16.11
C ALA A 207 4.94 -10.21 -15.67
N GLN A 208 6.09 -9.58 -15.45
CA GLN A 208 7.18 -10.13 -14.64
C GLN A 208 7.06 -9.56 -13.24
N VAL A 209 6.48 -10.34 -12.32
CA VAL A 209 6.25 -9.90 -10.93
C VAL A 209 7.52 -10.06 -10.10
N ARG A 210 7.87 -9.04 -9.33
CA ARG A 210 8.90 -9.07 -8.28
C ARG A 210 8.28 -8.66 -6.96
N ILE A 211 8.45 -9.49 -5.94
CA ILE A 211 7.98 -9.20 -4.58
C ILE A 211 9.07 -8.44 -3.82
N VAL A 212 8.66 -7.38 -3.13
CA VAL A 212 9.48 -6.62 -2.17
C VAL A 212 8.72 -6.58 -0.85
N LYS A 213 9.27 -7.23 0.17
CA LYS A 213 8.76 -7.19 1.53
C LYS A 213 9.01 -5.80 2.11
N ILE A 214 7.94 -5.08 2.39
CA ILE A 214 7.95 -3.81 3.11
C ILE A 214 7.05 -3.84 4.34
N LEU A 215 6.05 -4.72 4.35
CA LEU A 215 5.13 -4.94 5.45
C LEU A 215 5.62 -6.10 6.33
N ASP A 216 5.42 -5.97 7.64
CA ASP A 216 5.51 -7.11 8.56
C ASP A 216 4.29 -8.04 8.45
N SER A 217 4.25 -9.10 9.26
CA SER A 217 3.16 -10.08 9.26
C SER A 217 1.80 -9.53 9.71
N PHE A 218 1.77 -8.36 10.36
CA PHE A 218 0.56 -7.61 10.70
C PHE A 218 0.21 -6.54 9.65
N GLY A 219 0.96 -6.52 8.55
CA GLY A 219 0.70 -5.64 7.44
C GLY A 219 1.12 -4.20 7.70
N VAL A 220 2.16 -3.95 8.51
CA VAL A 220 2.57 -2.59 8.93
C VAL A 220 3.92 -2.19 8.33
N CYS A 221 4.05 -0.94 7.89
CA CYS A 221 5.34 -0.31 7.58
C CYS A 221 5.39 1.18 7.94
N THR A 222 6.58 1.76 7.98
CA THR A 222 6.77 3.20 8.19
C THR A 222 6.90 3.94 6.86
N GLU A 223 6.53 5.23 6.87
CA GLU A 223 6.69 6.13 5.72
C GLU A 223 8.16 6.19 5.26
N ALA A 224 9.09 6.28 6.22
CA ALA A 224 10.52 6.31 5.93
C ALA A 224 10.99 5.03 5.21
N ASP A 225 10.63 3.85 5.71
CA ASP A 225 11.04 2.58 5.10
C ASP A 225 10.47 2.43 3.69
N LEU A 226 9.18 2.77 3.51
CA LEU A 226 8.53 2.75 2.20
C LEU A 226 9.19 3.73 1.22
N ALA A 227 9.50 4.95 1.67
CA ALA A 227 10.17 5.96 0.85
C ALA A 227 11.57 5.53 0.42
N VAL A 228 12.35 4.93 1.33
CA VAL A 228 13.68 4.35 1.05
C VAL A 228 13.56 3.24 0.01
N ALA A 229 12.63 2.30 0.22
CA ALA A 229 12.43 1.16 -0.68
C ALA A 229 12.03 1.59 -2.09
N ILE A 230 11.12 2.57 -2.23
CA ILE A 230 10.69 3.14 -3.52
C ILE A 230 11.87 3.81 -4.23
N THR A 231 12.68 4.57 -3.50
CA THR A 231 13.84 5.29 -4.06
C THR A 231 14.90 4.33 -4.60
N GLY A 232 15.02 3.13 -4.00
CA GLY A 232 15.93 2.08 -4.45
C GLY A 232 15.48 1.31 -5.70
N LEU A 233 14.29 1.56 -6.24
CA LEU A 233 13.77 0.86 -7.41
C LEU A 233 14.39 1.36 -8.72
N THR A 234 15.14 0.50 -9.41
CA THR A 234 15.74 0.78 -10.72
C THR A 234 14.95 0.16 -11.88
N ASP A 235 14.47 -1.07 -11.70
CA ASP A 235 13.91 -1.91 -12.77
C ASP A 235 12.42 -2.19 -12.54
N THR A 236 11.61 -1.15 -12.70
CA THR A 236 10.17 -1.21 -12.41
C THR A 236 9.42 -0.32 -13.38
N ASP A 237 8.39 -0.89 -14.01
CA ASP A 237 7.50 -0.17 -14.93
C ASP A 237 6.15 0.09 -14.23
N VAL A 238 5.63 -0.91 -13.50
CA VAL A 238 4.42 -0.77 -12.67
C VAL A 238 4.74 -1.11 -11.22
N LEU A 239 4.42 -0.20 -10.30
CA LEU A 239 4.53 -0.42 -8.86
C LEU A 239 3.13 -0.59 -8.26
N ASN A 240 2.86 -1.77 -7.68
CA ASN A 240 1.65 -2.07 -6.94
C ASN A 240 1.84 -1.74 -5.45
N LEU A 241 1.06 -0.80 -4.94
CA LEU A 241 0.99 -0.43 -3.51
C LEU A 241 -0.41 -0.76 -2.99
N SER A 242 -0.58 -2.00 -2.54
CA SER A 242 -1.81 -2.49 -1.89
C SER A 242 -1.79 -2.20 -0.38
N LEU A 243 -1.42 -0.97 -0.05
CA LEU A 243 -1.23 -0.46 1.31
C LEU A 243 -1.52 1.04 1.34
N GLY A 244 -1.69 1.58 2.54
CA GLY A 244 -1.74 3.02 2.74
C GLY A 244 -2.17 3.46 4.12
N GLY A 245 -2.51 4.73 4.23
CA GLY A 245 -2.98 5.32 5.48
C GLY A 245 -3.39 6.78 5.35
N PHE A 246 -4.00 7.27 6.42
CA PHE A 246 -4.29 8.69 6.58
C PHE A 246 -3.09 9.43 7.17
N SER A 247 -3.05 10.75 6.99
CA SER A 247 -1.94 11.59 7.42
C SER A 247 -2.37 12.74 8.33
N VAL A 248 -1.41 13.29 9.08
CA VAL A 248 -1.68 14.40 10.01
C VAL A 248 -2.10 15.66 9.23
N GLY A 249 -3.33 16.09 9.48
CA GLY A 249 -3.97 17.23 8.79
C GLY A 249 -4.41 16.91 7.37
N ASP A 250 -4.47 15.63 6.98
CA ASP A 250 -4.76 15.15 5.63
C ASP A 250 -3.83 15.73 4.55
N LEU A 251 -2.63 16.15 4.97
CA LEU A 251 -1.58 16.69 4.10
C LEU A 251 -0.74 15.55 3.50
N PRO A 252 -0.20 15.69 2.29
CA PRO A 252 0.65 14.67 1.69
C PRO A 252 1.80 14.24 2.63
N PRO A 253 2.01 12.93 2.86
CA PRO A 253 3.18 12.42 3.58
C PRO A 253 4.43 12.81 2.81
N ALA A 254 5.30 13.58 3.46
CA ALA A 254 6.29 14.37 2.76
C ALA A 254 7.44 13.52 2.21
N ALA A 255 7.89 12.50 2.95
CA ALA A 255 8.94 11.60 2.51
C ALA A 255 8.44 10.69 1.39
N LEU A 256 7.22 10.16 1.51
CA LEU A 256 6.59 9.38 0.45
C LEU A 256 6.38 10.20 -0.82
N SER A 257 5.94 11.46 -0.69
CA SER A 257 5.79 12.37 -1.83
C SER A 257 7.12 12.59 -2.56
N ALA A 258 8.21 12.79 -1.83
CA ALA A 258 9.54 13.00 -2.41
C ALA A 258 10.08 11.73 -3.10
N ALA A 259 9.87 10.56 -2.49
CA ALA A 259 10.25 9.27 -3.08
C ALA A 259 9.47 8.99 -4.37
N LEU A 260 8.15 9.17 -4.37
CA LEU A 260 7.31 9.00 -5.56
C LEU A 260 7.66 9.99 -6.66
N GLN A 261 7.90 11.26 -6.30
CA GLN A 261 8.38 12.25 -7.26
C GLN A 261 9.69 11.79 -7.92
N THR A 262 10.67 11.33 -7.13
CA THR A 262 11.96 10.86 -7.66
C THR A 262 11.79 9.63 -8.54
N PHE A 263 10.99 8.66 -8.10
CA PHE A 263 10.72 7.42 -8.82
C PHE A 263 10.01 7.64 -10.16
N LEU A 264 9.06 8.58 -10.22
CA LEU A 264 8.20 8.81 -11.38
C LEU A 264 8.72 9.87 -12.36
N SER A 265 9.46 10.90 -11.90
CA SER A 265 9.84 12.05 -12.74
C SER A 265 10.84 11.74 -13.86
N GLY A 266 11.38 10.52 -13.91
CA GLY A 266 12.45 10.13 -14.84
C GLY A 266 12.13 8.99 -15.81
N GLY A 267 10.89 8.47 -15.85
CA GLY A 267 10.61 7.29 -16.69
C GLY A 267 9.15 6.99 -16.95
N ASP A 268 8.92 6.12 -17.94
CA ASP A 268 7.63 5.52 -18.25
C ASP A 268 7.24 4.51 -17.17
N ARG A 269 6.73 5.04 -16.06
CA ARG A 269 6.40 4.27 -14.85
C ARG A 269 5.04 4.67 -14.32
N VAL A 270 4.33 3.73 -13.69
CA VAL A 270 3.04 3.96 -13.06
C VAL A 270 3.02 3.36 -11.66
N VAL A 271 2.41 4.07 -10.71
CA VAL A 271 2.03 3.51 -9.41
C VAL A 271 0.55 3.20 -9.43
N VAL A 272 0.17 2.00 -9.01
CA VAL A 272 -1.23 1.60 -8.82
C VAL A 272 -1.42 1.39 -7.31
N ALA A 273 -2.32 2.17 -6.71
CA ALA A 273 -2.44 2.27 -5.26
C ALA A 273 -3.87 2.02 -4.79
N ALA A 274 -4.01 1.22 -3.73
CA ALA A 274 -5.29 0.91 -3.10
C ALA A 274 -5.92 2.16 -2.44
N ALA A 275 -7.22 2.37 -2.64
CA ALA A 275 -7.95 3.49 -2.04
C ALA A 275 -8.16 3.35 -0.52
N GLY A 276 -8.02 2.15 0.01
CA GLY A 276 -8.22 1.84 1.43
C GLY A 276 -9.64 1.39 1.74
N ASN A 277 -9.79 0.76 2.90
CA ASN A 277 -10.95 -0.07 3.24
C ASN A 277 -11.74 0.46 4.46
N ASN A 278 -11.89 1.78 4.60
CA ASN A 278 -12.53 2.39 5.77
C ASN A 278 -13.98 2.87 5.50
N GLY A 279 -14.47 2.78 4.27
CA GLY A 279 -15.75 3.36 3.86
C GLY A 279 -15.80 4.89 3.97
N ILE A 280 -14.64 5.55 3.98
CA ILE A 280 -14.55 7.00 4.16
C ILE A 280 -14.57 7.68 2.78
N ALA A 281 -15.47 8.65 2.63
CA ALA A 281 -15.56 9.52 1.46
C ALA A 281 -14.72 10.80 1.62
N ASP A 282 -14.16 11.27 0.51
CA ASP A 282 -13.48 12.56 0.29
C ASP A 282 -12.23 12.85 1.14
N ARG A 283 -11.92 12.02 2.13
CA ARG A 283 -10.67 12.12 2.91
C ARG A 283 -9.50 11.53 2.11
N PRO A 284 -8.39 12.26 1.89
CA PRO A 284 -7.21 11.73 1.23
C PRO A 284 -6.64 10.49 1.92
N PHE A 285 -6.50 9.40 1.16
CA PHE A 285 -5.84 8.17 1.60
C PHE A 285 -4.56 7.97 0.78
N TRP A 286 -3.40 7.90 1.44
CA TRP A 286 -2.10 7.87 0.76
C TRP A 286 -1.57 6.45 0.62
N PRO A 287 -0.96 6.07 -0.53
CA PRO A 287 -0.55 6.93 -1.63
C PRO A 287 -1.62 7.22 -2.70
N ALA A 288 -2.78 6.55 -2.68
CA ALA A 288 -3.81 6.69 -3.73
C ALA A 288 -4.19 8.16 -4.02
N ALA A 289 -4.33 8.99 -2.98
CA ALA A 289 -4.71 10.39 -3.10
C ALA A 289 -3.72 11.24 -3.91
N PHE A 290 -2.47 10.80 -4.11
CA PHE A 290 -1.49 11.49 -4.97
C PHE A 290 -1.92 11.60 -6.43
N SER A 291 -2.89 10.80 -6.89
CA SER A 291 -3.46 10.86 -8.25
C SER A 291 -4.00 12.26 -8.64
N THR A 292 -4.45 13.05 -7.65
CA THR A 292 -5.04 14.38 -7.87
C THR A 292 -4.59 15.42 -6.84
N ALA A 293 -4.24 15.00 -5.61
CA ALA A 293 -3.93 15.91 -4.51
C ALA A 293 -2.57 16.64 -4.65
N GLY A 294 -1.77 16.29 -5.65
CA GLY A 294 -0.48 16.93 -5.94
C GLY A 294 -0.56 18.31 -6.60
N GLY A 295 -1.75 18.77 -7.01
CA GLY A 295 -2.07 20.16 -7.41
C GLY A 295 -1.36 20.75 -8.64
N THR A 296 -0.14 20.33 -8.97
CA THR A 296 0.71 20.94 -10.00
C THR A 296 1.87 20.03 -10.46
N ALA A 297 2.05 18.83 -9.88
CA ALA A 297 3.20 17.99 -10.19
C ALA A 297 2.90 16.98 -11.30
N GLY A 298 3.66 17.02 -12.41
CA GLY A 298 3.43 16.16 -13.58
C GLY A 298 3.41 14.65 -13.30
N TRP A 299 4.07 14.21 -12.23
CA TRP A 299 4.11 12.80 -11.83
C TRP A 299 2.80 12.29 -11.21
N ALA A 300 1.92 13.16 -10.69
CA ALA A 300 0.65 12.75 -10.08
C ALA A 300 -0.25 11.97 -11.05
N ALA A 301 -0.22 12.33 -12.34
CA ALA A 301 -0.95 11.64 -13.39
C ALA A 301 -0.54 10.16 -13.54
N GLN A 302 0.67 9.80 -13.12
CA GLN A 302 1.21 8.43 -13.13
C GLN A 302 0.79 7.60 -11.90
N VAL A 303 -0.01 8.16 -10.98
CA VAL A 303 -0.60 7.41 -9.85
C VAL A 303 -2.05 7.05 -10.18
N VAL A 304 -2.38 5.76 -10.20
CA VAL A 304 -3.73 5.21 -10.41
C VAL A 304 -4.29 4.78 -9.06
N ALA A 305 -5.27 5.52 -8.55
CA ALA A 305 -5.98 5.18 -7.32
C ALA A 305 -7.13 4.21 -7.60
N VAL A 306 -7.17 3.10 -6.87
CA VAL A 306 -8.08 1.98 -7.13
C VAL A 306 -9.06 1.77 -5.96
N ALA A 307 -10.34 2.06 -6.22
CA ALA A 307 -11.46 1.66 -5.36
C ALA A 307 -11.93 0.25 -5.70
N ALA A 308 -12.77 -0.34 -4.84
CA ALA A 308 -13.31 -1.68 -5.03
C ALA A 308 -14.82 -1.67 -5.28
N HIS A 309 -15.28 -2.56 -6.16
CA HIS A 309 -16.70 -2.87 -6.37
C HIS A 309 -16.97 -4.38 -6.32
N ASP A 310 -18.25 -4.73 -6.17
CA ASP A 310 -18.75 -6.12 -6.21
C ASP A 310 -19.29 -6.53 -7.59
N GLY A 311 -19.20 -5.63 -8.57
CA GLY A 311 -19.71 -5.80 -9.93
C GLY A 311 -21.07 -5.14 -10.15
N THR A 312 -21.73 -4.72 -9.08
CA THR A 312 -23.03 -4.01 -9.10
C THR A 312 -22.93 -2.60 -8.53
N ALA A 313 -22.10 -2.39 -7.50
CA ALA A 313 -21.87 -1.11 -6.86
C ALA A 313 -20.47 -1.04 -6.25
N ILE A 314 -20.03 0.18 -5.93
CA ILE A 314 -18.85 0.39 -5.08
C ILE A 314 -19.12 -0.27 -3.73
N CYS A 315 -18.13 -1.02 -3.23
CA CYS A 315 -18.23 -1.66 -1.93
C CYS A 315 -18.33 -0.61 -0.83
N GLU A 316 -19.23 -0.80 0.13
CA GLU A 316 -19.45 0.16 1.24
C GLU A 316 -18.18 0.44 2.06
N TRP A 317 -17.27 -0.52 2.11
CA TRP A 317 -15.99 -0.43 2.81
C TRP A 317 -14.90 0.21 1.97
N SER A 318 -15.05 0.36 0.65
CA SER A 318 -14.05 1.03 -0.17
C SER A 318 -14.09 2.52 0.14
N ASN A 319 -12.93 3.10 0.45
CA ASN A 319 -12.81 4.55 0.48
C ASN A 319 -13.06 5.12 -0.91
N THR A 320 -13.58 6.35 -0.93
CA THR A 320 -13.97 7.05 -2.15
C THR A 320 -13.58 8.52 -2.08
N GLY A 321 -13.50 9.18 -3.23
CA GLY A 321 -13.22 10.62 -3.30
C GLY A 321 -12.82 11.06 -4.69
N PRO A 322 -12.65 12.37 -4.92
CA PRO A 322 -12.27 12.92 -6.24
C PRO A 322 -10.91 12.42 -6.73
N TRP A 323 -10.10 11.84 -5.84
CA TRP A 323 -8.80 11.25 -6.15
C TRP A 323 -8.89 9.80 -6.63
N VAL A 324 -10.04 9.12 -6.58
CA VAL A 324 -10.17 7.78 -7.15
C VAL A 324 -10.06 7.85 -8.68
N SER A 325 -9.16 7.06 -9.26
CA SER A 325 -8.95 7.02 -10.72
C SER A 325 -9.86 6.00 -11.40
N VAL A 326 -10.06 4.85 -10.75
CA VAL A 326 -10.83 3.71 -11.25
C VAL A 326 -11.31 2.85 -10.08
N ALA A 327 -12.42 2.16 -10.25
CA ALA A 327 -12.86 1.07 -9.39
C ALA A 327 -12.69 -0.26 -10.14
N ALA A 328 -12.33 -1.32 -9.44
CA ALA A 328 -12.19 -2.67 -10.02
C ALA A 328 -12.82 -3.72 -9.09
N PRO A 329 -13.07 -4.96 -9.56
CA PRO A 329 -13.61 -6.01 -8.71
C PRO A 329 -12.72 -6.24 -7.49
N GLY A 330 -13.29 -6.12 -6.29
CA GLY A 330 -12.53 -6.28 -5.04
C GLY A 330 -13.29 -6.98 -3.92
N ALA A 331 -14.54 -7.39 -4.15
CA ALA A 331 -15.30 -8.23 -3.23
C ALA A 331 -15.21 -9.70 -3.64
N ASP A 332 -15.03 -10.57 -2.65
CA ASP A 332 -15.03 -12.03 -2.77
C ASP A 332 -14.11 -12.54 -3.89
N ILE A 333 -12.96 -11.89 -4.05
CA ILE A 333 -11.93 -12.31 -4.99
C ILE A 333 -11.36 -13.63 -4.50
N VAL A 334 -11.09 -14.57 -5.41
CA VAL A 334 -10.47 -15.84 -5.05
C VAL A 334 -9.06 -15.91 -5.62
N SER A 335 -8.07 -16.22 -4.79
CA SER A 335 -6.67 -16.27 -5.21
C SER A 335 -5.84 -17.25 -4.40
N THR A 336 -4.60 -17.47 -4.85
CA THR A 336 -3.61 -18.27 -4.15
C THR A 336 -3.29 -17.65 -2.80
N TYR A 337 -3.15 -18.47 -1.79
CA TYR A 337 -2.85 -18.06 -0.42
C TYR A 337 -1.60 -18.81 0.05
N ILE A 338 -1.61 -19.37 1.25
CA ILE A 338 -0.57 -20.25 1.78
C ILE A 338 -1.11 -21.67 1.95
N ASN A 339 -0.25 -22.67 1.85
CA ASN A 339 -0.59 -24.02 2.28
C ASN A 339 -0.61 -24.02 3.82
N HIS A 340 -1.79 -24.22 4.40
CA HIS A 340 -1.99 -24.21 5.85
C HIS A 340 -3.18 -25.10 6.21
N GLU A 341 -3.26 -25.62 7.43
CA GLU A 341 -4.38 -26.49 7.84
C GLU A 341 -5.76 -25.81 7.72
N LEU A 342 -5.81 -24.50 7.99
CA LEU A 342 -7.01 -23.67 7.82
C LEU A 342 -7.35 -23.39 6.35
N PHE A 343 -6.42 -23.64 5.44
CA PHE A 343 -6.50 -23.37 4.00
C PHE A 343 -5.95 -24.56 3.22
N ALA A 344 -6.57 -25.74 3.41
CA ALA A 344 -6.03 -27.01 2.93
C ALA A 344 -5.79 -27.08 1.41
N SER A 345 -6.54 -26.30 0.62
CA SER A 345 -6.34 -26.17 -0.83
C SER A 345 -5.18 -25.24 -1.19
N GLY A 346 -4.76 -24.37 -0.27
CA GLY A 346 -3.87 -23.25 -0.50
C GLY A 346 -4.54 -22.03 -1.12
N TRP A 347 -5.88 -21.99 -1.21
CA TRP A 347 -6.65 -20.90 -1.82
C TRP A 347 -7.60 -20.24 -0.82
N ALA A 348 -7.85 -18.95 -1.03
CA ALA A 348 -8.77 -18.19 -0.22
C ALA A 348 -9.65 -17.27 -1.07
N ALA A 349 -10.84 -16.96 -0.54
CA ALA A 349 -11.66 -15.82 -0.91
C ALA A 349 -11.34 -14.66 0.04
N TRP A 350 -11.11 -13.47 -0.51
CA TRP A 350 -10.79 -12.28 0.28
C TRP A 350 -11.25 -11.00 -0.43
N SER A 351 -11.56 -9.97 0.37
CA SER A 351 -12.16 -8.72 -0.07
C SER A 351 -11.30 -7.54 0.36
N GLY A 352 -11.08 -6.58 -0.53
CA GLY A 352 -10.31 -5.37 -0.24
C GLY A 352 -9.90 -4.60 -1.49
N THR A 353 -9.63 -3.29 -1.35
CA THR A 353 -9.01 -2.50 -2.42
C THR A 353 -7.63 -3.06 -2.80
N SER A 354 -6.96 -3.74 -1.86
CA SER A 354 -5.74 -4.50 -2.09
C SER A 354 -5.87 -5.58 -3.16
N PHE A 355 -7.06 -6.12 -3.39
CA PHE A 355 -7.30 -7.15 -4.42
C PHE A 355 -7.93 -6.59 -5.70
N ALA A 356 -8.56 -5.42 -5.63
CA ALA A 356 -8.93 -4.64 -6.81
C ALA A 356 -7.69 -4.04 -7.52
N THR A 357 -6.70 -3.60 -6.75
CA THR A 357 -5.45 -2.98 -7.25
C THR A 357 -4.70 -3.87 -8.26
N PRO A 358 -4.40 -5.16 -7.99
CA PRO A 358 -3.71 -6.03 -8.93
C PRO A 358 -4.50 -6.32 -10.21
N LYS A 359 -5.84 -6.20 -10.21
CA LYS A 359 -6.63 -6.30 -11.45
C LYS A 359 -6.37 -5.14 -12.39
N VAL A 360 -6.25 -3.93 -11.84
CA VAL A 360 -5.87 -2.74 -12.60
C VAL A 360 -4.43 -2.86 -13.10
N VAL A 361 -3.52 -3.39 -12.29
CA VAL A 361 -2.14 -3.72 -12.73
C VAL A 361 -2.15 -4.64 -13.94
N ALA A 362 -2.89 -5.75 -13.88
CA ALA A 362 -3.00 -6.70 -15.00
C ALA A 362 -3.60 -6.04 -16.25
N ALA A 363 -4.66 -5.25 -16.09
CA ALA A 363 -5.28 -4.53 -17.20
C ALA A 363 -4.33 -3.51 -17.87
N ILE A 364 -3.45 -2.86 -17.09
CA ILE A 364 -2.40 -1.98 -17.61
C ILE A 364 -1.40 -2.80 -18.41
N VAL A 365 -0.88 -3.88 -17.82
CA VAL A 365 0.11 -4.78 -18.46
C VAL A 365 -0.37 -5.27 -19.82
N ASP A 366 -1.61 -5.74 -19.92
CA ASP A 366 -2.18 -6.27 -21.17
C ASP A 366 -2.34 -5.21 -22.29
N ARG A 367 -2.38 -3.93 -21.92
CA ARG A 367 -2.53 -2.81 -22.87
C ARG A 367 -1.19 -2.20 -23.29
N VAL A 368 -0.07 -2.53 -22.65
CA VAL A 368 1.24 -1.92 -22.93
C VAL A 368 1.65 -2.10 -24.39
N ALA A 369 1.54 -3.32 -24.93
CA ALA A 369 1.95 -3.61 -26.31
C ALA A 369 1.17 -2.77 -27.34
N THR A 370 -0.13 -2.54 -27.10
CA THR A 370 -0.98 -1.74 -27.98
C THR A 370 -0.84 -0.24 -27.75
N ALA A 371 -0.60 0.19 -26.50
CA ALA A 371 -0.52 1.60 -26.13
C ALA A 371 0.88 2.20 -26.36
N GLY A 372 1.91 1.35 -26.48
CA GLY A 372 3.30 1.74 -26.73
C GLY A 372 4.09 2.16 -25.50
N SER A 373 3.44 2.38 -24.35
CA SER A 373 4.06 2.72 -23.07
C SER A 373 3.16 2.33 -21.89
N VAL A 374 3.72 2.19 -20.69
CA VAL A 374 2.96 1.87 -19.47
C VAL A 374 2.07 3.03 -19.05
N THR A 375 2.56 4.25 -19.18
CA THR A 375 1.77 5.47 -18.92
C THR A 375 0.59 5.63 -19.89
N ALA A 376 0.78 5.33 -21.17
CA ALA A 376 -0.29 5.33 -22.16
C ALA A 376 -1.30 4.20 -21.91
N ALA A 377 -0.83 3.02 -21.50
CA ALA A 377 -1.69 1.91 -21.12
C ALA A 377 -2.56 2.24 -19.90
N ALA A 378 -2.00 2.88 -18.87
CA ALA A 378 -2.76 3.34 -17.72
C ALA A 378 -3.81 4.41 -18.08
N ALA A 379 -3.49 5.32 -19.01
CA ALA A 379 -4.47 6.26 -19.54
C ALA A 379 -5.60 5.54 -20.31
N ALA A 380 -5.27 4.52 -21.10
CA ALA A 380 -6.26 3.70 -21.81
C ALA A 380 -7.19 2.95 -20.86
N VAL A 381 -6.66 2.34 -19.78
CA VAL A 381 -7.47 1.69 -18.74
C VAL A 381 -8.44 2.68 -18.10
N ARG A 382 -7.98 3.89 -17.75
CA ARG A 382 -8.86 4.93 -17.19
C ARG A 382 -9.96 5.35 -18.17
N ALA A 383 -9.61 5.55 -19.44
CA ALA A 383 -10.58 5.94 -20.48
C ALA A 383 -11.64 4.87 -20.73
N GLU A 384 -11.25 3.59 -20.72
CA GLU A 384 -12.19 2.47 -20.84
C GLU A 384 -13.15 2.39 -19.64
N ALA A 385 -12.62 2.52 -18.43
CA ALA A 385 -13.41 2.48 -17.20
C ALA A 385 -14.47 3.60 -17.13
N GLN A 386 -14.21 4.76 -17.76
CA GLN A 386 -15.18 5.87 -17.84
C GLN A 386 -16.46 5.49 -18.59
N GLY A 387 -16.40 4.50 -19.49
CA GLY A 387 -17.57 3.98 -20.20
C GLY A 387 -18.53 3.15 -19.34
N ASN A 388 -18.13 2.79 -18.11
CA ASN A 388 -18.87 1.88 -17.24
C ASN A 388 -18.89 2.38 -15.78
N PRO A 389 -19.48 3.53 -15.47
CA PRO A 389 -19.43 4.05 -14.11
C PRO A 389 -20.26 3.20 -13.13
N LEU A 390 -19.69 2.87 -11.97
CA LEU A 390 -20.39 2.29 -10.82
C LEU A 390 -20.33 3.27 -9.65
N GLY A 391 -21.48 3.64 -9.09
CA GLY A 391 -21.54 4.59 -7.98
C GLY A 391 -20.94 5.97 -8.27
N GLY A 392 -20.88 6.37 -9.55
CA GLY A 392 -20.25 7.63 -9.98
C GLY A 392 -18.74 7.55 -10.23
N TYR A 393 -18.12 6.38 -10.08
CA TYR A 393 -16.69 6.16 -10.33
C TYR A 393 -16.47 5.33 -11.60
N PRO A 394 -15.44 5.65 -12.43
CA PRO A 394 -15.07 4.83 -13.58
C PRO A 394 -14.78 3.39 -13.14
N ALA A 395 -15.44 2.37 -13.71
CA ALA A 395 -15.25 0.99 -13.28
C ALA A 395 -14.71 0.07 -14.39
N LEU A 396 -13.71 -0.73 -14.04
CA LEU A 396 -13.22 -1.85 -14.84
C LEU A 396 -14.16 -3.05 -14.63
N ARG A 397 -14.57 -3.73 -15.70
CA ARG A 397 -15.47 -4.88 -15.57
C ARG A 397 -14.75 -6.16 -15.17
#